data_AF-A0A935HG51-F1
#
_entry.id   AF-A0A935HG51-F1
#
_cell.length_a   1.000
_cell.length_b   1.000
_cell.length_c   1.000
_cell.angle_alpha   90.00
_cell.angle_beta   90.00
_cell.angle_gamma   90.00
#
_symmetry.space_group_name_H-M   'P 1'
#
loop_
_entity.id
_entity.type
_entity.pdbx_description
1 polymer ?
#
loop_
_entity_poly.entity_id
_entity_poly.type
_entity_poly.pdbx_seq_one_letter_code
_entity_poly.pdbx_strand_id
1 'polypeptide(L)'
;MIVRHIGSARNEQERLDLLSLASDFIEKSTKQLNLFGHKQANNLLYLNQTEFIGVYYNFLYKLISKLIIAVGFDKIKNGLLLDIVILRMVEPASKLRSIALLDEYFGIKHRRQSYYQSAPQWLSLKTKTEAIALTFARKHYSFNFKSIPSSNPVIVV
;
A
#
# COMPACT_ATOMS: atom_id res chain seq x y z
N MET A 1 16.31 -48.00 4.50
CA MET A 1 15.07 -47.22 4.66
C MET A 1 15.34 -45.80 4.20
N ILE A 2 14.52 -45.23 3.31
CA ILE A 2 14.71 -43.85 2.83
C ILE A 2 13.99 -42.91 3.80
N VAL A 3 14.71 -41.93 4.36
CA VAL A 3 14.19 -41.03 5.42
C VAL A 3 13.45 -39.83 4.84
N ARG A 4 13.94 -39.23 3.76
CA ARG A 4 13.29 -38.12 3.03
C ARG A 4 13.83 -37.99 1.62
N HIS A 5 12.96 -37.71 0.65
CA HIS A 5 13.34 -37.29 -0.69
C HIS A 5 13.43 -35.76 -0.75
N ILE A 6 14.58 -35.20 -1.15
CA ILE A 6 14.84 -33.75 -1.18
C ILE A 6 14.46 -33.13 -2.53
N GLY A 7 14.58 -33.87 -3.63
CA GLY A 7 14.22 -33.41 -4.98
C GLY A 7 14.95 -34.18 -6.08
N SER A 8 14.70 -33.83 -7.33
CA SER A 8 15.40 -34.35 -8.51
C SER A 8 15.92 -33.16 -9.32
N ALA A 9 17.22 -33.17 -9.63
CA ALA A 9 17.88 -32.11 -10.40
C ALA A 9 17.88 -32.43 -11.90
N ARG A 10 17.72 -31.39 -12.72
CA ARG A 10 17.82 -31.46 -14.19
C ARG A 10 19.06 -30.75 -14.75
N ASN A 11 19.79 -30.04 -13.91
CA ASN A 11 21.04 -29.37 -14.24
C ASN A 11 21.99 -29.35 -13.02
N GLU A 12 23.27 -29.05 -13.25
CA GLU A 12 24.30 -29.12 -12.20
C GLU A 12 24.09 -28.06 -11.09
N GLN A 13 23.52 -26.90 -11.42
CA GLN A 13 23.20 -25.88 -10.42
C GLN A 13 22.12 -26.35 -9.45
N GLU A 14 21.00 -26.88 -9.97
CA GLU A 14 19.94 -27.48 -9.17
C GLU A 14 20.47 -28.63 -8.29
N ARG A 15 21.42 -29.41 -8.81
CA ARG A 15 22.05 -30.48 -8.04
C ARG A 15 22.80 -29.92 -6.83
N LEU A 16 23.60 -28.87 -7.00
CA LEU A 16 24.32 -28.22 -5.91
C LEU A 16 23.35 -27.62 -4.87
N ASP A 17 22.25 -27.02 -5.32
CA ASP A 17 21.22 -26.46 -4.43
C ASP A 17 20.50 -27.56 -3.63
N LEU A 18 20.15 -28.69 -4.28
CA LEU A 18 19.55 -29.85 -3.60
C LEU A 18 20.50 -30.52 -2.61
N LEU A 19 21.81 -30.54 -2.90
CA LEU A 19 22.83 -31.03 -1.97
C LEU A 19 22.92 -30.13 -0.73
N SER A 20 22.88 -28.80 -0.91
CA SER A 20 22.83 -27.85 0.21
C SER A 20 21.60 -28.08 1.09
N LEU A 21 20.42 -28.26 0.47
CA LEU A 21 19.17 -28.57 1.18
C LEU A 21 19.23 -29.90 1.95
N ALA A 22 19.86 -30.91 1.37
CA ALA A 22 20.06 -32.20 2.01
C ALA A 22 20.98 -32.08 3.24
N SER A 23 22.07 -31.32 3.12
CA SER A 23 22.99 -31.03 4.22
C SER A 23 22.29 -30.31 5.37
N ASP A 24 21.49 -29.28 5.09
CA ASP A 24 20.70 -28.58 6.10
C ASP A 24 19.68 -29.49 6.81
N PHE A 25 19.04 -30.38 6.06
CA PHE A 25 18.12 -31.36 6.61
C PHE A 25 18.83 -32.33 7.56
N ILE A 26 20.00 -32.84 7.15
CA ILE A 26 20.81 -33.75 7.96
C ILE A 26 21.25 -33.06 9.25
N GLU A 27 21.74 -31.82 9.19
CA GLU A 27 22.19 -31.08 10.39
C GLU A 27 21.04 -30.88 11.39
N LYS A 28 19.86 -30.46 10.90
CA LYS A 28 18.67 -30.29 11.75
C LYS A 28 18.15 -31.60 12.34
N SER A 29 18.16 -32.68 11.55
CA SER A 29 17.63 -33.99 11.99
C SER A 29 18.59 -34.74 12.92
N THR A 30 19.90 -34.63 12.72
CA THR A 30 20.90 -35.40 13.48
C THR A 30 21.37 -34.69 14.75
N LYS A 31 21.25 -33.35 14.82
CA LYS A 31 21.79 -32.53 15.92
C LYS A 31 23.30 -32.74 16.18
N GLN A 32 24.03 -33.32 15.24
CA GLN A 32 25.47 -33.51 15.36
C GLN A 32 26.20 -32.20 15.03
N LEU A 33 27.18 -31.83 15.85
CA LEU A 33 28.04 -30.68 15.61
C LEU A 33 28.88 -30.94 14.36
N ASN A 34 28.72 -30.07 13.36
CA ASN A 34 29.43 -30.18 12.10
C ASN A 34 30.88 -29.73 12.29
N LEU A 35 31.82 -30.68 12.35
CA LEU A 35 33.23 -30.45 12.70
C LEU A 35 33.99 -29.58 11.68
N PHE A 36 33.48 -29.47 10.44
CA PHE A 36 34.09 -28.73 9.34
C PHE A 36 33.05 -27.90 8.59
N GLY A 37 32.41 -26.95 9.27
CA GLY A 37 31.37 -26.11 8.70
C GLY A 37 31.90 -25.03 7.75
N HIS A 38 32.08 -25.33 6.46
CA HIS A 38 32.11 -24.30 5.43
C HIS A 38 30.69 -23.81 5.15
N LYS A 39 30.23 -22.83 5.94
CA LYS A 39 29.01 -22.07 5.62
C LYS A 39 29.33 -21.12 4.46
N GLN A 40 29.16 -21.59 3.23
CA GLN A 40 28.96 -20.64 2.13
C GLN A 40 27.63 -19.94 2.38
N ALA A 41 27.70 -18.66 2.72
CA ALA A 41 26.56 -17.77 2.81
C ALA A 41 26.03 -17.49 1.39
N ASN A 42 25.49 -18.51 0.74
CA ASN A 42 24.66 -18.31 -0.42
C ASN A 42 23.34 -17.76 0.12
N ASN A 43 22.97 -16.54 -0.28
CA ASN A 43 21.65 -15.95 -0.04
C ASN A 43 20.57 -16.73 -0.81
N LEU A 44 20.44 -18.03 -0.55
CA LEU A 44 19.39 -18.89 -1.06
C LEU A 44 18.13 -18.58 -0.26
N LEU A 45 17.23 -17.85 -0.90
CA LEU A 45 15.93 -17.52 -0.35
C LEU A 45 15.06 -18.79 -0.42
N TYR A 46 14.94 -19.49 0.70
CA TYR A 46 14.14 -20.72 0.78
C TYR A 46 12.65 -20.39 0.64
N LEU A 47 12.12 -20.44 -0.58
CA LEU A 47 10.70 -20.15 -0.86
C LEU A 47 9.74 -20.97 0.01
N ASN A 48 10.11 -22.21 0.33
CA ASN A 48 9.36 -23.12 1.21
C ASN A 48 9.33 -22.66 2.68
N GLN A 49 10.12 -21.66 3.06
CA GLN A 49 10.18 -21.04 4.38
C GLN A 49 9.73 -19.57 4.35
N THR A 50 9.19 -19.10 3.22
CA THR A 50 8.68 -17.74 3.08
C THR A 50 7.18 -17.72 2.91
N GLU A 51 6.55 -16.72 3.48
CA GLU A 51 5.12 -16.45 3.30
C GLU A 51 4.95 -15.18 2.46
N PHE A 52 4.04 -15.24 1.49
CA PHE A 52 3.64 -14.06 0.75
C PHE A 52 2.69 -13.21 1.59
N ILE A 53 3.19 -12.08 2.09
CA ILE A 53 2.43 -11.19 2.98
C ILE A 53 1.44 -10.31 2.19
N GLY A 54 1.70 -10.03 0.91
CA GLY A 54 0.85 -9.19 0.07
C GLY A 54 1.61 -8.31 -0.92
N VAL A 55 0.87 -7.58 -1.77
CA VAL A 55 1.40 -6.50 -2.63
C VAL A 55 0.68 -5.21 -2.27
N TYR A 56 1.43 -4.11 -2.16
CA TYR A 56 0.88 -2.78 -2.02
C TYR A 56 0.89 -2.00 -3.34
N TYR A 57 -0.18 -1.27 -3.62
CA TYR A 57 -0.35 -0.39 -4.77
C TYR A 57 0.36 0.96 -4.60
N ASN A 58 1.61 0.92 -4.11
CA ASN A 58 2.39 2.11 -3.76
C ASN A 58 2.68 3.03 -4.94
N PHE A 59 2.81 2.48 -6.15
CA PHE A 59 3.00 3.30 -7.35
C PHE A 59 1.78 4.19 -7.59
N LEU A 60 0.57 3.61 -7.55
CA LEU A 60 -0.68 4.33 -7.73
C LEU A 60 -0.84 5.41 -6.66
N TYR A 61 -0.64 5.05 -5.39
CA TYR A 61 -0.69 6.02 -4.30
C TYR A 61 0.28 7.19 -4.53
N LYS A 62 1.55 6.91 -4.86
CA LYS A 62 2.56 7.95 -5.13
C LYS A 62 2.18 8.83 -6.33
N LEU A 63 1.61 8.24 -7.39
CA LEU A 63 1.17 8.97 -8.57
C LEU A 63 0.05 9.94 -8.21
N ILE A 64 -1.01 9.47 -7.56
CA ILE A 64 -2.15 10.33 -7.17
C ILE A 64 -1.71 11.37 -6.14
N SER A 65 -0.85 11.02 -5.17
CA SER A 65 -0.28 11.98 -4.21
C SER A 65 0.49 13.11 -4.91
N LYS A 66 1.27 12.80 -5.95
CA LYS A 66 1.95 13.83 -6.76
C LYS A 66 0.95 14.72 -7.50
N LEU A 67 -0.15 14.16 -8.02
CA LEU A 67 -1.21 14.95 -8.65
C LEU A 67 -1.92 15.85 -7.64
N ILE A 68 -2.22 15.37 -6.44
CA ILE A 68 -2.79 16.16 -5.33
C ILE A 68 -1.90 17.35 -5.00
N ILE A 69 -0.57 17.16 -4.94
CA ILE A 69 0.41 18.23 -4.73
C ILE A 69 0.43 19.20 -5.92
N ALA A 70 0.42 18.69 -7.15
CA ALA A 70 0.44 19.53 -8.35
C ALA A 70 -0.80 20.43 -8.45
N VAL A 71 -1.97 19.94 -8.01
CA VAL A 71 -3.20 20.74 -7.92
C VAL A 71 -3.16 21.72 -6.74
N GLY A 72 -2.41 21.40 -5.68
CA GLY A 72 -2.26 22.22 -4.48
C GLY A 72 -3.17 21.81 -3.31
N PHE A 73 -3.75 20.61 -3.36
CA PHE A 73 -4.61 20.07 -2.30
C PHE A 73 -3.82 19.63 -1.06
N ASP A 74 -2.50 19.46 -1.16
CA ASP A 74 -1.59 19.27 -0.02
C ASP A 74 -1.72 20.39 1.04
N LYS A 75 -2.08 21.60 0.60
CA LYS A 75 -2.35 22.77 1.46
C LYS A 75 -3.52 22.56 2.42
N ILE A 76 -4.36 21.55 2.23
CA ILE A 76 -5.44 21.18 3.16
C ILE A 76 -4.86 20.70 4.50
N LYS A 77 -3.63 20.16 4.51
CA LYS A 77 -2.90 19.71 5.72
C LYS A 77 -3.69 18.71 6.57
N ASN A 78 -4.45 17.81 5.93
CA ASN A 78 -5.11 16.70 6.60
C ASN A 78 -4.74 15.37 5.92
N GLY A 79 -3.74 14.68 6.46
CA GLY A 79 -3.19 13.45 5.85
C GLY A 79 -4.23 12.35 5.68
N LEU A 80 -5.01 12.07 6.74
CA LEU A 80 -6.06 11.05 6.70
C LEU A 80 -7.13 11.34 5.63
N LEU A 81 -7.53 12.60 5.48
CA LEU A 81 -8.46 12.99 4.42
C LEU A 81 -7.87 12.75 3.03
N LEU A 82 -6.62 13.15 2.79
CA LEU A 82 -5.97 12.96 1.50
C LEU A 82 -5.77 11.48 1.17
N ASP A 83 -5.38 10.66 2.15
CA ASP A 83 -5.27 9.21 2.00
C ASP A 83 -6.61 8.59 1.60
N ILE A 84 -7.69 8.98 2.27
CA ILE A 84 -9.05 8.49 1.96
C ILE A 84 -9.50 8.97 0.58
N VAL A 85 -9.17 10.19 0.16
CA VAL A 85 -9.48 10.67 -1.20
C VAL A 85 -8.79 9.79 -2.24
N ILE A 86 -7.50 9.51 -2.06
CA ILE A 86 -6.75 8.63 -2.96
C ILE A 86 -7.40 7.26 -3.01
N LEU A 87 -7.70 6.66 -1.85
CA LEU A 87 -8.35 5.36 -1.80
C LEU A 87 -9.68 5.35 -2.53
N ARG A 88 -10.52 6.36 -2.31
CA ARG A 88 -11.86 6.42 -2.92
C ARG A 88 -11.84 6.60 -4.44
N MET A 89 -10.73 7.09 -5.01
CA MET A 89 -10.53 7.09 -6.46
C MET A 89 -10.25 5.69 -7.01
N VAL A 90 -9.69 4.80 -6.18
CA VAL A 90 -9.35 3.43 -6.55
C VAL A 90 -10.51 2.48 -6.26
N GLU A 91 -11.02 2.52 -5.03
CA GLU A 91 -12.12 1.67 -4.57
C GLU A 91 -13.13 2.52 -3.76
N PRO A 92 -14.28 2.86 -4.37
CA PRO A 92 -15.34 3.56 -3.68
C PRO A 92 -15.99 2.66 -2.61
N ALA A 93 -15.68 2.92 -1.34
CA ALA A 93 -16.18 2.11 -0.22
C ALA A 93 -16.96 2.94 0.81
N SER A 94 -17.59 2.25 1.77
CA SER A 94 -18.15 2.90 2.96
C SER A 94 -17.04 3.58 3.79
N LYS A 95 -17.42 4.55 4.62
CA LYS A 95 -16.50 5.36 5.45
C LYS A 95 -15.54 4.50 6.27
N LEU A 96 -16.05 3.47 6.94
CA LEU A 96 -15.25 2.60 7.80
C LEU A 96 -14.45 1.57 7.02
N ARG A 97 -15.01 1.04 5.93
CA ARG A 97 -14.28 0.12 5.04
C ARG A 97 -13.07 0.82 4.43
N SER A 98 -13.17 2.12 4.16
CA SER A 98 -12.06 2.92 3.64
C SER A 98 -10.83 2.89 4.55
N ILE A 99 -11.00 2.88 5.88
CA ILE A 99 -9.85 2.85 6.81
C ILE A 99 -9.12 1.50 6.76
N ALA A 100 -9.86 0.39 6.62
CA ALA A 100 -9.26 -0.93 6.51
C ALA A 100 -8.54 -1.10 5.17
N LEU A 101 -9.16 -0.62 4.09
CA LEU A 101 -8.61 -0.69 2.74
C LEU A 101 -7.31 0.13 2.57
N LEU A 102 -7.10 1.19 3.36
CA LEU A 102 -5.83 1.93 3.34
C LEU A 102 -4.63 1.05 3.74
N ASP A 103 -4.82 0.17 4.72
CA ASP A 103 -3.79 -0.79 5.13
C ASP A 103 -3.63 -1.89 4.08
N GLU A 104 -4.75 -2.44 3.60
CA GLU A 104 -4.77 -3.53 2.60
C GLU A 104 -4.11 -3.12 1.27
N TYR A 105 -4.42 -1.91 0.76
CA TYR A 105 -3.93 -1.46 -0.55
C TYR A 105 -2.59 -0.73 -0.47
N PHE A 106 -2.34 0.04 0.58
CA PHE A 106 -1.19 0.96 0.64
C PHE A 106 -0.29 0.74 1.86
N GLY A 107 -0.63 -0.18 2.77
CA GLY A 107 0.10 -0.38 4.02
C GLY A 107 -0.01 0.81 4.98
N ILE A 108 -1.01 1.68 4.80
CA ILE A 108 -1.19 2.89 5.59
C ILE A 108 -2.18 2.63 6.72
N LYS A 109 -1.68 2.65 7.95
CA LYS A 109 -2.47 2.38 9.14
C LYS A 109 -2.96 3.67 9.79
N HIS A 110 -4.28 3.82 9.85
CA HIS A 110 -4.95 4.87 10.62
C HIS A 110 -5.80 4.27 11.72
N ARG A 111 -5.85 4.94 12.88
CA ARG A 111 -6.76 4.54 13.97
C ARG A 111 -8.19 4.93 13.57
N ARG A 112 -9.14 4.01 13.74
CA ARG A 112 -10.58 4.29 13.49
C ARG A 112 -11.08 5.51 14.27
N GLN A 113 -10.61 5.69 15.50
CA GLN A 113 -10.96 6.84 16.32
C GLN A 113 -10.53 8.18 15.69
N SER A 114 -9.35 8.24 15.06
CA SER A 114 -8.86 9.43 14.38
C SER A 114 -9.78 9.86 13.24
N TYR A 115 -10.40 8.90 12.54
CA TYR A 115 -11.42 9.19 11.54
C TYR A 115 -12.64 9.86 12.15
N TYR A 116 -13.23 9.28 13.20
CA TYR A 116 -14.42 9.84 13.85
C TYR A 116 -14.18 11.24 14.43
N GLN A 117 -12.98 11.51 14.92
CA GLN A 117 -12.58 12.83 15.43
C GLN A 117 -12.38 13.85 14.31
N SER A 118 -11.77 13.44 13.19
CA SER A 118 -11.41 14.36 12.10
C SER A 118 -12.55 14.62 11.12
N ALA A 119 -13.38 13.61 10.82
CA ALA A 119 -14.38 13.66 9.76
C ALA A 119 -15.41 14.80 9.89
N PRO A 120 -15.94 15.12 11.09
CA PRO A 120 -16.85 16.26 11.24
C PRO A 120 -16.19 17.60 10.87
N GLN A 121 -14.89 17.73 11.12
CA GLN A 121 -14.13 18.95 10.86
C GLN A 121 -13.90 19.16 9.35
N TRP A 122 -13.97 18.11 8.54
CA TRP A 122 -13.71 18.22 7.10
C TRP A 122 -14.74 19.06 6.35
N LEU A 123 -15.96 19.20 6.89
CA LEU A 123 -16.97 20.09 6.31
C LEU A 123 -16.47 21.55 6.25
N SER A 124 -15.70 21.98 7.25
CA SER A 124 -15.09 23.32 7.28
C SER A 124 -14.05 23.55 6.18
N LEU A 125 -13.53 22.47 5.57
CA LEU A 125 -12.51 22.54 4.53
C LEU A 125 -13.11 22.83 3.14
N LYS A 126 -14.44 22.74 2.97
CA LYS A 126 -15.13 22.87 1.68
C LYS A 126 -14.70 24.14 0.92
N THR A 127 -14.86 25.31 1.54
CA THR A 127 -14.53 26.60 0.92
C THR A 127 -13.07 26.68 0.49
N LYS A 128 -12.17 26.15 1.32
CA LYS A 128 -10.73 26.12 1.02
C LYS A 128 -10.42 25.19 -0.15
N THR A 129 -11.02 24.00 -0.18
CA THR A 129 -10.86 23.03 -1.26
C THR A 129 -11.39 23.58 -2.59
N GLU A 130 -12.56 24.21 -2.59
CA GLU A 130 -13.13 24.88 -3.77
C GLU A 130 -12.20 25.99 -4.27
N ALA A 131 -11.69 26.85 -3.39
CA ALA A 131 -10.76 27.91 -3.76
C ALA A 131 -9.47 27.37 -4.41
N ILE A 132 -8.92 26.25 -3.89
CA ILE A 132 -7.76 25.58 -4.48
C ILE A 132 -8.09 25.08 -5.89
N ALA A 133 -9.20 24.36 -6.05
CA ALA A 133 -9.63 23.82 -7.34
C ALA A 133 -9.85 24.94 -8.38
N LEU A 134 -10.51 26.02 -8.00
CA LEU A 134 -10.75 27.18 -8.86
C LEU A 134 -9.45 27.86 -9.27
N THR A 135 -8.52 28.03 -8.33
CA THR A 135 -7.22 28.66 -8.61
C THR A 135 -6.43 27.83 -9.61
N PHE A 136 -6.39 26.50 -9.42
CA PHE A 136 -5.74 25.59 -10.35
C PHE A 136 -6.39 25.65 -11.74
N ALA A 137 -7.72 25.58 -11.82
CA ALA A 137 -8.45 25.59 -13.08
C ALA A 137 -8.29 26.90 -13.85
N ARG A 138 -8.33 28.05 -13.16
CA ARG A 138 -8.06 29.37 -13.77
C ARG A 138 -6.66 29.45 -14.35
N LYS A 139 -5.68 28.94 -13.61
CA LYS A 139 -4.26 28.99 -14.00
C LYS A 139 -3.93 28.07 -15.17
N HIS A 140 -4.49 26.86 -15.20
CA HIS A 140 -4.08 25.82 -16.15
C HIS A 140 -5.05 25.61 -17.33
N TYR A 141 -6.31 26.03 -17.20
CA TYR A 141 -7.34 25.78 -18.22
C TYR A 141 -8.08 27.04 -18.67
N SER A 142 -7.61 28.24 -18.28
CA SER A 142 -8.30 29.51 -18.54
C SER A 142 -9.78 29.50 -18.12
N PHE A 143 -10.09 28.73 -17.06
CA PHE A 143 -11.46 28.49 -16.64
C PHE A 143 -12.11 29.79 -16.14
N ASN A 144 -13.24 30.19 -16.74
CA ASN A 144 -13.95 31.42 -16.39
C ASN A 144 -15.37 31.09 -15.93
N PHE A 145 -15.69 31.39 -14.66
CA PHE A 145 -16.93 30.98 -13.98
C PHE A 145 -18.15 31.86 -14.33
N LYS A 146 -18.26 32.35 -15.58
CA LYS A 146 -19.44 33.11 -16.02
C LYS A 146 -20.61 32.16 -16.38
N SER A 147 -21.13 31.40 -15.40
CA SER A 147 -22.51 30.86 -15.36
C SER A 147 -22.69 29.68 -14.38
N ILE A 148 -22.66 29.87 -13.07
CA ILE A 148 -23.45 29.01 -12.17
C ILE A 148 -24.05 29.93 -11.10
N PRO A 149 -25.36 30.29 -11.19
CA PRO A 149 -26.00 31.06 -10.14
C PRO A 149 -26.03 30.22 -8.86
N SER A 150 -25.75 30.87 -7.75
CA SER A 150 -25.96 30.36 -6.39
C SER A 150 -27.45 30.19 -6.12
N SER A 151 -28.10 29.18 -6.70
CA SER A 151 -29.42 28.76 -6.25
C SER A 151 -29.25 27.93 -4.98
N ASN A 152 -29.53 28.58 -3.85
CA ASN A 152 -29.84 27.96 -2.58
C ASN A 152 -30.81 26.78 -2.80
N PRO A 153 -30.57 25.57 -2.24
CA PRO A 153 -31.60 24.55 -2.26
C PRO A 153 -32.68 24.95 -1.25
N VAL A 154 -33.82 25.41 -1.76
CA VAL A 154 -35.07 25.36 -1.00
C VAL A 154 -35.38 23.88 -0.80
N ILE A 155 -35.20 23.41 0.43
CA ILE A 155 -35.74 22.14 0.90
C ILE A 155 -37.27 22.34 0.89
N VAL A 156 -37.96 21.67 -0.03
CA VAL A 156 -39.39 21.40 0.11
C VAL A 156 -39.49 20.04 0.81
N VAL A 157 -40.24 20.07 1.91
CA VAL A 157 -40.54 18.97 2.84
C VAL A 157 -41.04 17.73 2.11
#